data_AF-A0A538DNB4-F1
#
_entry.id   AF-A0A538DNB4-F1
#
_cell.length_a   1.000
_cell.length_b   1.000
_cell.length_c   1.000
_cell.angle_alpha   90.00
_cell.angle_beta   90.00
_cell.angle_gamma   90.00
#
_symmetry.space_group_name_H-M   'P 1'
#
loop_
_entity.id
_entity.type
_entity.pdbx_description
1 polymer ?
#
loop_
_entity_poly.entity_id
_entity_poly.type
_entity_poly.pdbx_seq_one_letter_code
_entity_poly.pdbx_strand_id
1 'polypeptide(L)' 'MPGEFDDIRTRLEAISEELADLALARLRDSIDNGGKELPVDERRLTRARRAVEKAIGILDERG' A
#
# COMPACT_ATOMS: atom_id res chain seq x y z
N MET A 1 -2.35 -22.64 -14.36
CA MET A 1 -1.27 -22.27 -15.30
C MET A 1 -0.24 -21.47 -14.51
N PRO A 2 1.07 -21.74 -14.63
CA PRO A 2 2.07 -20.85 -14.05
C PRO A 2 1.88 -19.46 -14.67
N GLY A 3 1.61 -18.46 -13.83
CA GLY A 3 1.53 -17.05 -14.21
C GLY A 3 0.15 -16.46 -14.52
N GLU A 4 -0.94 -17.19 -14.25
CA GLU A 4 -2.30 -16.64 -14.41
C GLU A 4 -2.55 -15.37 -13.57
N PHE A 5 -1.91 -15.29 -12.40
CA PHE A 5 -2.03 -14.15 -11.49
C PHE A 5 -0.84 -13.19 -11.55
N ASP A 6 0.16 -13.43 -12.41
CA ASP A 6 1.39 -12.62 -12.42
C ASP A 6 1.11 -11.15 -12.77
N ASP A 7 0.30 -10.89 -13.80
CA ASP A 7 -0.08 -9.51 -14.17
C ASP A 7 -0.85 -8.81 -13.04
N ILE A 8 -1.79 -9.53 -12.41
CA ILE A 8 -2.56 -9.01 -11.28
C ILE A 8 -1.63 -8.72 -10.10
N ARG A 9 -0.68 -9.62 -9.80
CA ARG A 9 0.30 -9.45 -8.72
C ARG A 9 1.18 -8.24 -8.98
N THR A 10 1.73 -8.09 -10.18
CA THR A 10 2.55 -6.92 -10.55
C THR A 10 1.79 -5.61 -10.42
N ARG A 11 0.51 -5.58 -10.80
CA ARG A 11 -0.32 -4.39 -10.61
C ARG A 11 -0.60 -4.10 -9.13
N LEU A 12 -0.80 -5.13 -8.31
CA LEU A 12 -0.98 -4.96 -6.87
C LEU A 12 0.32 -4.49 -6.19
N GLU A 13 1.48 -4.97 -6.64
CA GLU A 13 2.79 -4.50 -6.17
C GLU A 13 2.96 -3.00 -6.44
N ALA A 14 2.67 -2.55 -7.66
CA ALA A 14 2.70 -1.13 -8.02
C ALA A 14 1.73 -0.30 -7.16
N ILE A 15 0.49 -0.77 -6.97
CA ILE A 15 -0.49 -0.09 -6.10
C ILE A 15 0.01 -0.03 -4.64
N SER A 16 0.67 -1.07 -4.15
CA SER A 16 1.24 -1.10 -2.79
C SER A 16 2.30 0.00 -2.61
N GLU A 17 3.17 0.17 -3.61
CA GLU A 17 4.17 1.25 -3.64
C GLU A 17 3.52 2.63 -3.70
N GLU A 18 2.54 2.84 -4.58
CA GLU A 18 1.80 4.11 -4.67
C GLU A 18 1.12 4.49 -3.34
N LEU A 19 0.55 3.51 -2.63
CA LEU A 19 -0.03 3.73 -1.31
C LEU A 19 1.02 4.09 -0.26
N ALA A 20 2.22 3.52 -0.35
CA ALA A 20 3.34 3.84 0.53
C ALA A 20 3.82 5.29 0.33
N ASP A 21 4.00 5.69 -0.92
CA ASP A 21 4.45 7.03 -1.29
C ASP A 21 3.43 8.09 -0.86
N LEU A 22 2.14 7.82 -1.08
CA LEU A 22 1.09 8.74 -0.65
C LEU A 22 1.02 8.84 0.88
N ALA A 23 1.19 7.74 1.62
CA ALA A 23 1.22 7.76 3.08
C ALA A 23 2.40 8.60 3.60
N LEU A 24 3.58 8.45 2.98
CA LEU A 24 4.76 9.24 3.33
C LEU A 24 4.57 10.73 3.02
N ALA A 25 3.96 11.06 1.88
CA ALA A 25 3.63 12.44 1.52
C ALA A 25 2.69 13.07 2.56
N ARG A 26 1.61 12.38 2.95
CA ARG A 26 0.68 12.88 3.98
C ARG A 26 1.34 13.06 5.33
N LEU A 27 2.28 12.19 5.69
CA LEU A 27 3.04 12.33 6.93
C LEU A 27 3.94 13.57 6.90
N ARG A 28 4.64 13.81 5.78
CA ARG A 28 5.48 15.01 5.59
C ARG A 28 4.65 16.29 5.64
N ASP A 29 3.56 16.34 4.89
CA ASP A 29 2.64 17.49 4.90
C ASP A 29 2.11 17.79 6.31
N SER A 30 1.81 16.76 7.09
CA SER A 30 1.40 16.93 8.48
C SER A 30 2.49 17.54 9.34
N ILE A 31 3.74 17.09 9.20
CA ILE A 31 4.90 17.62 9.95
C ILE A 31 5.14 19.08 9.57
N ASP A 32 5.14 19.39 8.27
CA ASP A 32 5.41 20.74 7.76
C ASP A 32 4.33 21.75 8.21
N ASN A 33 3.09 21.29 8.41
CA ASN A 33 2.00 22.10 8.95
C ASN A 33 1.90 22.08 10.49
N GLY A 34 2.88 21.52 11.20
CA GLY A 34 2.92 21.49 12.67
C GLY A 34 1.97 20.50 13.34
N GLY A 35 1.50 19.50 12.59
CA GLY A 35 0.64 18.42 13.08
C GLY A 35 1.32 17.57 14.15
N LYS A 36 0.58 17.28 15.23
CA LYS A 36 1.06 16.48 16.38
C LYS A 36 0.56 15.05 16.40
N GLU A 37 -0.41 14.74 15.55
CA GLU A 37 -1.04 13.43 15.46
C GLU A 37 -0.92 12.86 14.04
N LEU A 38 -0.98 11.54 13.96
CA LEU A 38 -0.94 10.81 12.70
C LEU A 38 -2.22 11.08 11.89
N PRO A 39 -2.13 11.62 10.66
CA PRO A 39 -3.32 11.97 9.87
C PRO A 39 -4.26 10.79 9.64
N VAL A 40 -5.58 11.05 9.69
CA VAL A 40 -6.60 10.04 9.39
C VAL A 40 -6.38 9.40 8.01
N ASP A 41 -5.94 10.20 7.05
CA ASP A 41 -5.63 9.75 5.70
C ASP A 41 -4.41 8.83 5.65
N GLU A 42 -3.35 9.12 6.40
CA GLU A 42 -2.20 8.21 6.53
C GLU A 42 -2.66 6.86 7.09
N ARG A 43 -3.43 6.85 8.18
CA ARG A 43 -3.91 5.60 8.80
C ARG A 43 -4.80 4.80 7.85
N ARG A 44 -5.53 5.48 6.96
CA ARG A 44 -6.35 4.84 5.92
C ARG A 44 -5.47 4.22 4.85
N LEU A 45 -4.43 4.91 4.41
CA LEU A 45 -3.47 4.45 3.39
C LEU A 45 -2.67 3.24 3.88
N THR A 46 -2.14 3.29 5.10
CA THR A 46 -1.41 2.15 5.69
C THR A 46 -2.27 0.90 5.83
N ARG A 47 -3.57 1.04 6.17
CA ARG A 47 -4.50 -0.10 6.19
C ARG A 47 -4.80 -0.65 4.80
N ALA A 48 -5.02 0.22 3.82
CA ALA A 48 -5.24 -0.19 2.44
C ALA A 48 -4.02 -0.95 1.89
N ARG A 49 -2.81 -0.44 2.13
CA ARG A 49 -1.56 -1.07 1.70
C ARG A 49 -1.41 -2.47 2.27
N ARG A 50 -1.64 -2.67 3.57
CA ARG A 50 -1.61 -4.01 4.20
C ARG A 50 -2.59 -5.00 3.56
N ALA A 51 -3.77 -4.53 3.15
CA ALA A 51 -4.75 -5.38 2.47
C ALA A 51 -4.25 -5.79 1.07
N VAL A 52 -3.58 -4.89 0.36
CA VAL A 52 -2.95 -5.15 -0.94
C VAL A 52 -1.76 -6.12 -0.81
N GLU A 53 -0.86 -5.90 0.15
CA GLU A 53 0.26 -6.80 0.45
C GLU A 53 -0.23 -8.22 0.78
N LYS A 54 -1.33 -8.34 1.52
CA LYS A 54 -1.96 -9.64 1.78
C LYS A 54 -2.46 -10.30 0.49
N ALA A 55 -3.09 -9.55 -0.41
CA ALA A 55 -3.55 -10.07 -1.69
C ALA A 55 -2.39 -10.55 -2.55
N ILE A 56 -1.27 -9.81 -2.61
CA ILE A 56 -0.04 -10.22 -3.30
C ILE A 56 0.44 -11.58 -2.77
N GLY A 57 0.56 -11.73 -1.45
CA GLY A 57 0.99 -13.00 -0.83
C GLY A 57 0.07 -14.18 -1.15
N ILE A 58 -1.25 -13.97 -1.14
CA ILE A 58 -2.23 -15.01 -1.51
C ILE A 58 -2.08 -15.44 -2.98
N LEU A 59 -1.74 -14.51 -3.87
CA LEU A 59 -1.55 -14.79 -5.30
C LEU A 59 -0.15 -15.36 -5.61
N ASP A 60 0.81 -15.23 -4.69
CA ASP A 60 2.15 -15.79 -4.79
C ASP A 60 2.24 -17.22 -4.21
N GLU A 61 1.39 -17.57 -3.24
CA GLU A 61 1.29 -18.94 -2.71
C GLU A 61 0.92 -19.93 -3.83
N ARG A 62 1.95 -20.59 -4.37
CA ARG A 62 1.82 -21.73 -5.28
C ARG A 62 1.08 -22.85 -4.55
N GLY A 63 -0.19 -23.05 -4.88
CA GLY A 63 -0.84 -24.36 -4.72
C GLY A 63 -0.15 -25.42 -5.56
#